data_AF-A0A959ZE27-F1
#
_entry.id   AF-A0A959ZE27-F1
#
_cell.length_a   1.000
_cell.length_b   1.000
_cell.length_c   1.000
_cell.angle_alpha   90.00
_cell.angle_beta   90.00
_cell.angle_gamma   90.00
#
_symmetry.space_group_name_H-M   'P 1'
#
loop_
_entity.id
_entity.type
_entity.pdbx_description
1 polymer ?
#
loop_
_entity_poly.entity_id
_entity_poly.type
_entity_poly.pdbx_seq_one_letter_code
_entity_poly.pdbx_strand_id
1 'polypeptide(L)'
;MKRFLGTVALLMVAVFPVAANAHQGNPDYRSEITSVRPAALGQGLKIEIVNFDDHVRLVNQTGKEVVIKGYDGEPYVRLSPD
;
A
#
# COMPACT_ATOMS: atom_id res chain seq x y z
N MET A 1 -41.69 -21.88 -16.64
CA MET A 1 -41.19 -20.48 -16.60
C MET A 1 -40.59 -20.12 -15.24
N LYS A 2 -41.32 -20.21 -14.11
CA LYS A 2 -40.81 -19.83 -12.77
C LYS A 2 -39.52 -20.56 -12.33
N ARG A 3 -39.42 -21.86 -12.60
CA ARG A 3 -38.21 -22.67 -12.27
C ARG A 3 -36.99 -22.27 -13.09
N PHE A 4 -37.19 -21.98 -14.37
CA PHE A 4 -36.13 -21.55 -15.29
C PHE A 4 -35.57 -20.18 -14.87
N LEU A 5 -36.47 -19.27 -14.48
CA LEU A 5 -36.09 -17.95 -13.97
C LEU A 5 -35.29 -18.05 -12.66
N GLY A 6 -35.65 -18.98 -11.78
CA GLY A 6 -34.91 -19.26 -10.55
C GLY A 6 -33.49 -19.78 -10.80
N THR A 7 -33.32 -20.69 -11.77
CA THR A 7 -31.99 -21.22 -12.14
C THR A 7 -31.09 -20.14 -12.74
N VAL A 8 -31.65 -19.26 -13.59
CA VAL A 8 -30.89 -18.14 -14.17
C VAL A 8 -30.47 -17.13 -13.11
N ALA A 9 -31.35 -16.81 -12.15
CA ALA A 9 -31.00 -15.92 -11.04
C ALA A 9 -29.89 -16.48 -10.14
N LEU A 10 -29.92 -17.78 -9.85
CA LEU A 10 -28.89 -18.44 -9.05
C LEU A 10 -27.54 -18.48 -9.78
N LEU A 11 -27.54 -18.75 -11.09
CA LEU A 11 -26.34 -18.70 -11.92
C LEU A 11 -25.74 -17.29 -11.99
N MET A 12 -26.58 -16.25 -12.05
CA MET A 12 -26.10 -14.87 -12.03
C MET A 12 -25.36 -14.55 -10.73
N VAL A 13 -25.88 -14.95 -9.56
CA VAL A 13 -25.22 -14.69 -8.26
C VAL A 13 -23.88 -15.43 -8.13
N ALA A 14 -23.75 -16.63 -8.72
CA ALA A 14 -22.54 -17.44 -8.63
C ALA A 14 -21.39 -16.97 -9.55
N VAL A 15 -21.67 -16.10 -10.54
CA VAL A 15 -20.70 -15.70 -11.57
C VAL A 15 -20.05 -14.34 -11.28
N PHE A 16 -20.57 -13.56 -10.33
CA PHE A 16 -19.92 -12.31 -9.92
C PHE A 16 -18.90 -12.58 -8.80
N PRO A 17 -17.58 -12.56 -9.08
CA PRO A 17 -16.60 -12.53 -8.01
C PRO A 17 -16.81 -11.23 -7.22
N VAL A 18 -17.28 -11.35 -5.99
CA VAL A 18 -17.24 -10.24 -5.04
C VAL A 18 -15.76 -9.98 -4.79
N ALA A 19 -15.24 -8.85 -5.29
CA ALA A 19 -13.87 -8.44 -5.03
C ALA A 19 -13.73 -8.21 -3.52
N ALA A 20 -13.15 -9.19 -2.83
CA ALA A 20 -12.75 -9.04 -1.44
C ALA A 20 -11.49 -8.15 -1.43
N ASN A 21 -11.67 -6.85 -1.25
CA ASN A 21 -10.58 -5.89 -1.07
C ASN A 21 -9.94 -6.11 0.30
N ALA A 22 -9.09 -7.13 0.42
CA ALA A 22 -8.41 -7.47 1.68
C ALA A 22 -7.17 -6.58 1.94
N HIS A 23 -6.64 -5.92 0.91
CA HIS A 23 -5.43 -5.09 0.97
C HIS A 23 -5.65 -3.76 0.25
N GLN A 24 -6.62 -2.98 0.72
CA GLN A 24 -6.76 -1.59 0.33
C GLN A 24 -6.82 -0.72 1.58
N GLY A 25 -6.24 0.48 1.48
CA GLY A 25 -6.35 1.49 2.51
C GLY A 25 -7.79 1.83 2.83
N ASN A 26 -8.03 2.17 4.08
CA ASN A 26 -9.36 2.50 4.56
C ASN A 26 -9.67 3.97 4.24
N PRO A 27 -10.71 4.27 3.43
CA PRO A 27 -11.04 5.65 3.06
C PRO A 27 -11.45 6.53 4.25
N ASP A 28 -11.84 5.93 5.38
CA ASP A 28 -12.21 6.65 6.60
C ASP A 28 -10.98 7.08 7.43
N TYR A 29 -9.79 6.59 7.09
CA TYR A 29 -8.55 6.88 7.81
C TYR A 29 -7.53 7.55 6.88
N ARG A 30 -6.64 8.35 7.47
CA ARG A 30 -5.57 9.00 6.74
C ARG A 30 -4.31 9.03 7.58
N SER A 31 -3.22 8.52 6.99
CA SER A 31 -1.89 8.65 7.58
C SER A 31 -1.19 9.88 7.03
N GLU A 32 -0.46 10.58 7.90
CA GLU A 32 0.34 11.73 7.53
C GLU A 32 1.76 11.60 8.10
N ILE A 33 2.75 11.88 7.27
CA ILE A 33 4.15 11.95 7.71
C ILE A 33 4.36 13.33 8.30
N THR A 34 4.39 13.41 9.63
CA THR A 34 4.53 14.69 10.36
C THR A 34 5.97 15.15 10.49
N SER A 35 6.93 14.22 10.47
CA SER A 35 8.36 14.56 10.46
C SER A 35 9.25 13.41 10.02
N VAL A 36 10.45 13.75 9.54
CA VAL A 36 11.57 12.83 9.31
C VAL A 36 12.71 13.22 10.24
N ARG A 37 13.34 12.22 10.88
CA ARG A 37 14.42 12.41 11.83
C ARG A 37 15.59 11.45 11.58
N PRO A 38 16.85 11.93 11.58
CA PRO A 38 17.24 13.35 11.62
C PRO A 38 16.80 14.10 10.36
N ALA A 39 16.52 15.41 10.47
CA ALA A 39 15.95 16.21 9.38
C ALA A 39 16.81 16.20 8.09
N ALA A 40 18.12 16.03 8.24
CA ALA A 40 19.05 15.89 7.12
C ALA A 40 18.73 14.69 6.21
N LEU A 41 18.11 13.61 6.71
CA LEU A 41 17.67 12.49 5.87
C LEU A 41 16.54 12.88 4.91
N GLY A 42 15.74 13.89 5.25
CA GLY A 42 14.72 14.42 4.34
C GLY A 42 15.32 15.12 3.12
N GLN A 43 16.60 15.48 3.14
CA GLN A 43 17.28 16.04 1.97
C GLN A 43 17.65 14.91 1.02
N GLY A 44 16.83 14.75 -0.03
CA GLY A 44 17.02 13.72 -1.05
C GLY A 44 16.20 12.45 -0.83
N LEU A 45 15.48 12.28 0.29
CA LEU A 45 14.43 11.27 0.39
C LEU A 45 13.07 11.90 0.18
N LYS A 46 12.37 11.49 -0.88
CA LYS A 46 10.95 11.83 -1.04
C LYS A 46 10.11 10.71 -0.44
N ILE A 47 9.25 11.06 0.51
CA ILE A 47 8.43 10.11 1.26
C ILE A 47 6.98 10.58 1.20
N GLU A 48 6.08 9.66 0.86
CA GLU A 48 4.65 9.95 0.82
C GLU A 48 3.84 8.73 1.29
N ILE A 49 2.67 9.01 1.88
CA ILE A 49 1.66 8.00 2.12
C ILE A 49 0.85 7.84 0.85
N VAL A 50 0.66 6.60 0.41
CA VAL A 50 -0.17 6.26 -0.75
C VAL A 50 -1.30 5.35 -0.32
N ASN A 51 -2.45 5.51 -0.96
CA ASN A 51 -3.67 4.75 -0.67
C ASN A 51 -4.15 4.91 0.79
N PHE A 52 -4.50 6.15 1.17
CA PHE A 52 -5.05 6.53 2.49
C PHE A 52 -4.11 6.29 3.69
N ASP A 53 -4.06 5.06 4.19
CA ASP A 53 -3.31 4.64 5.37
C ASP A 53 -2.43 3.40 5.12
N ASP A 54 -2.39 2.90 3.89
CA ASP A 54 -1.91 1.55 3.55
C ASP A 54 -0.39 1.46 3.36
N HIS A 55 0.19 2.35 2.56
CA HIS A 55 1.57 2.20 2.10
C HIS A 55 2.37 3.50 2.22
N VAL A 56 3.68 3.35 2.41
CA VAL A 56 4.65 4.43 2.31
C VAL A 56 5.45 4.25 1.02
N ARG A 57 5.44 5.25 0.14
CA ARG A 57 6.34 5.31 -1.01
C ARG A 57 7.58 6.11 -0.63
N LEU A 58 8.75 5.58 -1.02
CA LEU A 58 10.05 6.18 -0.78
C LEU A 58 10.83 6.25 -2.10
N VAL A 59 11.38 7.41 -2.42
CA VAL A 59 12.25 7.63 -3.58
C VAL A 59 13.60 8.16 -3.08
N ASN A 60 14.69 7.50 -3.46
CA ASN A 60 16.03 7.80 -2.99
C ASN A 60 16.81 8.65 -4.01
N GLN A 61 16.88 9.95 -3.74
CA GLN A 61 17.65 10.94 -4.50
C GLN A 61 18.85 11.46 -3.68
N THR A 62 19.28 10.73 -2.66
CA THR A 62 20.37 11.15 -1.77
C THR A 62 21.77 10.96 -2.38
N GLY A 63 21.87 10.19 -3.48
CA GLY A 63 23.13 9.78 -4.07
C GLY A 63 23.87 8.69 -3.28
N LYS A 64 23.26 8.13 -2.22
CA LYS A 64 23.83 7.06 -1.38
C LYS A 64 22.84 5.91 -1.23
N GLU A 65 23.32 4.71 -0.92
CA GLU A 65 22.44 3.62 -0.53
C GLU A 65 21.69 3.98 0.76
N VAL A 66 20.37 3.75 0.76
CA VAL A 66 19.52 3.87 1.95
C VAL A 66 19.07 2.49 2.39
N VAL A 67 19.32 2.15 3.66
CA VAL A 67 18.92 0.87 4.25
C VAL A 67 17.72 1.07 5.15
N ILE A 68 16.62 0.40 4.81
CA ILE A 68 15.47 0.24 5.71
C ILE A 68 15.77 -0.96 6.60
N LYS A 69 15.77 -0.73 7.91
CA LYS A 69 15.98 -1.80 8.90
C LYS A 69 14.68 -2.55 9.15
N GLY A 70 14.78 -3.86 9.31
CA GLY A 70 13.74 -4.71 9.84
C GLY A 70 13.61 -4.57 11.35
N TYR A 71 12.76 -5.41 11.93
CA TYR A 71 12.37 -5.30 13.34
C TYR A 71 13.53 -5.57 14.30
N ASP A 72 14.48 -6.41 13.91
CA ASP A 72 15.65 -6.77 14.73
C ASP A 72 16.91 -5.98 14.33
N GLY A 73 16.74 -4.96 13.48
CA GLY A 73 17.81 -4.08 13.02
C GLY A 73 18.61 -4.60 11.82
N GLU A 74 18.28 -5.78 11.32
CA GLU A 74 18.78 -6.35 10.08
C GLU A 74 18.36 -5.51 8.86
N PRO A 75 19.08 -5.53 7.74
CA PRO A 75 18.63 -4.87 6.51
C PRO A 75 17.38 -5.57 5.95
N TYR A 76 16.25 -4.86 5.91
CA TYR A 76 15.03 -5.33 5.27
C TYR A 76 15.01 -4.99 3.78
N VAL A 77 15.36 -3.74 3.44
CA VAL A 77 15.46 -3.26 2.06
C VAL A 77 16.71 -2.39 1.92
N ARG A 78 17.40 -2.53 0.79
CA ARG A 78 18.47 -1.61 0.35
C ARG A 78 17.99 -0.89 -0.90
N LEU A 79 17.96 0.43 -0.84
CA LEU A 79 17.53 1.31 -1.92
C LEU A 79 18.77 1.97 -2.53
N SER A 80 19.06 1.59 -3.78
CA SER A 80 20.00 2.34 -4.60
C SER A 80 19.47 3.75 -4.87
N PRO A 81 20.36 4.72 -5.18
CA PRO A 81 19.92 6.00 -5.72
C PRO A 81 19.23 5.82 -7.08
N ASP A 82 18.22 6.64 -7.34
CA ASP A 82 17.62 6.82 -8.68
C ASP A 82 18.51 7.67 -9.61
#